data_AF-A0A975RE84-F1
#
_entry.id   AF-A0A975RE84-F1
#
_cell.length_a   1.000
_cell.length_b   1.000
_cell.length_c   1.000
_cell.angle_alpha   90.00
_cell.angle_beta   90.00
_cell.angle_gamma   90.00
#
_symmetry.space_group_name_H-M   'P 1'
#
loop_
_entity.id
_entity.type
_entity.pdbx_description
1 polymer ?
#
loop_
_entity_poly.entity_id
_entity_poly.type
_entity_poly.pdbx_seq_one_letter_code
_entity_poly.pdbx_strand_id
1 'polypeptide(L)'
;MNKRRDTKPGAAKEPAAPGRRFIGAATLGERLGVSRSAVNKWRKRYPVDSLHPFPEPDVEIDDVPGWAPERVPEIEQWRAGMPGSGNSLVQAD
;
A
#
# COMPACT_ATOMS: atom_id res chain seq x y z
N MET A 1 27.08 -47.21 -5.41
CA MET A 1 26.22 -47.28 -6.62
C MET A 1 25.29 -46.06 -6.64
N ASN A 2 25.55 -45.09 -7.52
CA ASN A 2 24.72 -43.89 -7.67
C ASN A 2 23.58 -44.15 -8.66
N LYS A 3 22.36 -43.72 -8.32
CA LYS A 3 21.38 -43.27 -9.31
C LYS A 3 20.83 -41.92 -8.86
N ARG A 4 21.54 -40.86 -9.27
CA ARG A 4 21.07 -39.48 -9.23
C ARG A 4 19.82 -39.41 -10.11
N ARG A 5 18.65 -39.11 -9.53
CA ARG A 5 17.48 -38.78 -10.33
C ARG A 5 17.66 -37.35 -10.82
N ASP A 6 17.96 -37.26 -12.09
CA ASP A 6 17.84 -36.10 -12.96
C ASP A 6 16.42 -35.51 -12.82
N THR A 7 16.25 -34.54 -11.92
CA THR A 7 15.18 -33.56 -12.11
C THR A 7 15.72 -32.50 -13.05
N LYS A 8 15.29 -32.58 -14.32
CA LYS A 8 15.31 -31.45 -15.25
C LYS A 8 14.92 -30.18 -14.48
N PRO A 9 15.68 -29.08 -14.59
CA PRO A 9 15.14 -27.78 -14.21
C PRO A 9 14.01 -27.51 -15.19
N GLY A 10 12.77 -27.76 -14.74
CA GLY A 10 11.58 -27.28 -15.42
C GLY A 10 11.77 -25.79 -15.60
N ALA A 11 11.83 -25.38 -16.86
CA ALA A 11 11.97 -24.01 -17.33
C ALA A 11 11.39 -23.04 -16.29
N ALA A 12 12.27 -22.24 -15.70
CA ALA A 12 11.85 -21.02 -15.04
C ALA A 12 10.96 -20.31 -16.05
N LYS A 13 9.66 -20.20 -15.75
CA LYS A 13 8.79 -19.27 -16.46
C LYS A 13 9.51 -17.94 -16.37
N GLU A 14 10.01 -17.48 -17.51
CA GLU A 14 10.44 -16.12 -17.76
C GLU A 14 9.57 -15.18 -16.90
N PRO A 15 10.15 -14.38 -15.98
CA PRO A 15 9.36 -13.58 -15.08
C PRO A 15 8.58 -12.61 -15.96
N ALA A 16 7.30 -12.91 -16.21
CA ALA A 16 6.37 -11.98 -16.79
C ALA A 16 6.58 -10.68 -16.03
N ALA A 17 7.01 -9.63 -16.73
CA ALA A 17 7.30 -8.31 -16.17
C ALA A 17 6.32 -8.07 -15.03
N PRO A 18 6.77 -7.90 -13.77
CA PRO A 18 5.93 -8.16 -12.62
C PRO A 18 4.67 -7.32 -12.78
N GLY A 19 3.53 -7.99 -12.99
CA GLY A 19 2.26 -7.31 -13.14
C GLY A 19 2.11 -6.36 -11.96
N ARG A 20 1.86 -5.08 -12.24
CA ARG A 20 1.85 -4.05 -11.20
C ARG A 20 0.85 -4.48 -10.13
N ARG A 21 1.35 -4.76 -8.91
CA ARG A 21 0.52 -5.21 -7.79
C ARG A 21 0.03 -3.98 -7.06
N PHE A 22 -1.27 -3.89 -6.87
CA PHE A 22 -1.90 -2.84 -6.07
C PHE A 22 -2.43 -3.44 -4.77
N ILE A 23 -2.40 -2.67 -3.69
CA ILE A 23 -2.95 -3.03 -2.39
C ILE A 23 -4.23 -2.23 -2.15
N GLY A 24 -5.28 -2.91 -1.68
CA GLY A 24 -6.53 -2.26 -1.34
C GLY A 24 -6.49 -1.52 -0.01
N ALA A 25 -7.55 -0.77 0.29
CA ALA A 25 -7.70 -0.03 1.55
C ALA A 25 -7.58 -0.91 2.82
N ALA A 26 -7.90 -2.20 2.74
CA ALA A 26 -7.74 -3.14 3.85
C ALA A 26 -6.26 -3.36 4.18
N THR A 27 -5.48 -3.83 3.20
CA THR A 27 -4.04 -4.07 3.34
C THR A 27 -3.26 -2.78 3.63
N LEU A 28 -3.68 -1.65 3.03
CA LEU A 28 -3.12 -0.35 3.35
C LEU A 28 -3.38 0.02 4.82
N GLY A 29 -4.60 -0.20 5.31
CA GLY A 29 -4.94 0.01 6.71
C GLY A 29 -4.08 -0.84 7.65
N GLU A 30 -3.95 -2.13 7.37
CA GLU A 30 -3.12 -3.05 8.16
C GLU A 30 -1.67 -2.58 8.26
N ARG A 31 -1.08 -2.12 7.15
CA ARG A 31 0.30 -1.57 7.13
C ARG A 31 0.44 -0.31 7.98
N LEU A 32 -0.58 0.54 7.97
CA LEU A 32 -0.61 1.80 8.72
C LEU A 32 -1.06 1.63 10.19
N GLY A 33 -1.43 0.42 10.61
CA GLY A 33 -2.00 0.15 11.93
C GLY A 33 -3.39 0.75 12.14
N VAL A 34 -4.18 0.91 11.07
CA VAL A 34 -5.54 1.47 11.11
C VAL A 34 -6.56 0.54 10.43
N SER A 35 -7.85 0.78 10.67
CA SER A 35 -8.90 0.02 9.98
C SER A 35 -9.05 0.48 8.51
N ARG A 36 -9.50 -0.43 7.62
CA ARG A 36 -9.97 -0.10 6.27
C ARG A 36 -10.93 1.09 6.26
N SER A 37 -11.84 1.12 7.23
CA SER A 37 -12.84 2.18 7.37
C SER A 37 -12.22 3.56 7.68
N ALA A 38 -11.07 3.60 8.36
CA ALA A 38 -10.32 4.84 8.58
C ALA A 38 -9.77 5.38 7.26
N VAL A 39 -9.17 4.54 6.43
CA VAL A 39 -8.69 4.90 5.08
C VAL A 39 -9.82 5.46 4.22
N ASN A 40 -10.97 4.80 4.22
CA ASN A 40 -12.15 5.30 3.50
C ASN A 40 -12.68 6.64 4.05
N LYS A 41 -12.59 6.88 5.36
CA LYS A 41 -12.95 8.17 5.96
C LYS A 41 -11.97 9.27 5.56
N TRP A 42 -10.67 8.96 5.47
CA TRP A 42 -9.67 9.94 5.02
C TRP A 42 -9.92 10.39 3.59
N ARG A 43 -10.16 9.46 2.65
CA ARG A 43 -10.55 9.81 1.28
C ARG A 43 -11.75 10.77 1.21
N LYS A 44 -12.75 10.57 2.08
CA LYS A 44 -13.95 11.43 2.11
C LYS A 44 -13.72 12.78 2.79
N ARG A 45 -12.88 12.82 3.83
CA ARG A 45 -12.63 14.03 4.64
C ARG A 45 -11.58 14.96 4.02
N TYR A 46 -10.63 14.38 3.28
CA TYR A 46 -9.51 15.09 2.68
C TYR A 46 -9.54 14.88 1.15
N PRO A 47 -10.54 15.46 0.46
CA PRO A 47 -10.57 15.46 -1.01
C PRO A 47 -9.37 16.23 -1.58
N VAL A 48 -9.15 16.11 -2.89
CA VAL A 48 -8.06 16.78 -3.62
C VAL A 48 -8.04 18.31 -3.41
N ASP A 49 -9.20 18.92 -3.22
CA ASP A 49 -9.34 20.37 -2.98
C ASP A 49 -9.14 20.78 -1.51
N SER A 50 -8.82 19.84 -0.62
CA SER A 50 -8.57 20.14 0.79
C SER A 50 -7.16 20.67 1.01
N LEU A 51 -6.94 21.34 2.14
CA LEU A 51 -5.61 21.86 2.53
C LEU A 51 -4.57 20.75 2.79
N HIS A 52 -4.99 19.51 2.97
CA HIS A 52 -4.12 18.36 3.22
C HIS A 52 -4.68 17.11 2.52
N PRO A 53 -4.69 17.09 1.17
CA PRO A 53 -5.42 16.10 0.40
C PRO A 53 -4.86 14.70 0.61
N PHE A 54 -5.75 13.71 0.76
CA PHE A 54 -5.33 12.32 0.90
C PHE A 54 -4.83 11.77 -0.45
N PRO A 55 -3.71 11.03 -0.49
CA PRO A 55 -3.18 10.48 -1.74
C PRO A 55 -4.21 9.64 -2.51
N GLU A 56 -4.43 10.00 -3.77
CA GLU A 56 -5.34 9.28 -4.65
C GLU A 56 -4.88 7.83 -4.89
N PRO A 57 -5.82 6.89 -5.09
CA PRO A 57 -5.46 5.54 -5.51
C PRO A 57 -4.88 5.55 -6.92
N ASP A 58 -3.89 4.68 -7.17
CA ASP A 58 -3.32 4.49 -8.51
C ASP A 58 -4.28 3.70 -9.44
N VAL A 59 -5.19 2.92 -8.85
CA VAL A 59 -6.21 2.16 -9.59
C VAL A 59 -7.51 2.12 -8.78
N GLU A 60 -8.64 2.10 -9.46
CA GLU A 60 -9.93 1.81 -8.86
C GLU A 60 -10.59 0.67 -9.65
N ILE A 61 -10.89 -0.45 -8.99
CA ILE A 61 -11.46 -1.66 -9.61
C ILE A 61 -12.77 -1.97 -8.88
N ASP A 62 -13.91 -1.90 -9.57
CA ASP A 62 -15.23 -2.15 -8.98
C ASP A 62 -15.48 -1.33 -7.69
N ASP A 63 -15.21 -0.02 -7.72
CA ASP A 63 -15.29 0.90 -6.56
C ASP A 63 -14.28 0.59 -5.43
N VAL A 64 -13.36 -0.35 -5.65
CA VAL A 64 -12.30 -0.68 -4.70
C VAL A 64 -11.02 0.10 -5.04
N PRO A 65 -10.59 1.04 -4.18
CA PRO A 65 -9.36 1.78 -4.41
C PRO A 65 -8.13 0.90 -4.12
N GLY A 66 -7.16 1.01 -5.01
CA GLY A 66 -5.87 0.33 -4.94
C GLY A 66 -4.71 1.32 -5.04
N TRP A 67 -3.74 1.17 -4.14
CA TRP A 67 -2.50 1.95 -4.16
C TRP A 67 -1.34 1.04 -4.53
N ALA A 68 -0.37 1.59 -5.23
CA ALA A 68 0.91 0.93 -5.41
C ALA A 68 1.60 0.80 -4.03
N PRO A 69 2.26 -0.34 -3.74
CA PRO A 69 3.01 -0.53 -2.48
C PRO A 69 4.05 0.57 -2.22
N GLU A 70 4.57 1.18 -3.27
CA GLU A 70 5.51 2.31 -3.23
C GLU A 70 4.89 3.62 -2.72
N ARG A 71 3.55 3.77 -2.76
CA ARG A 71 2.83 4.94 -2.20
C ARG A 71 2.60 4.84 -0.69
N VAL A 72 2.81 3.68 -0.06
CA VAL A 72 2.65 3.52 1.40
C VAL A 72 3.44 4.56 2.20
N PRO A 73 4.76 4.78 1.96
CA PRO A 73 5.52 5.79 2.68
C PRO A 73 5.03 7.24 2.46
N GLU A 74 4.43 7.55 1.31
CA GLU A 74 3.80 8.85 1.07
C GLU A 74 2.56 9.03 1.96
N ILE A 75 1.73 7.99 2.05
CA ILE A 75 0.52 7.98 2.88
C ILE A 75 0.88 8.03 4.38
N GLU A 76 1.99 7.42 4.79
CA GLU A 76 2.53 7.54 6.15
C GLU A 76 2.96 8.97 6.48
N GLN A 77 3.68 9.63 5.57
CA GLN A 77 4.07 11.04 5.73
C GLN A 77 2.85 11.96 5.76
N TRP A 78 1.88 11.74 4.86
CA TRP A 78 0.60 12.44 4.89
C TRP A 78 -0.08 12.28 6.25
N ARG A 79 -0.10 11.06 6.80
CA ARG A 79 -0.69 10.81 8.11
C ARG A 79 0.03 11.55 9.23
N ALA A 80 1.36 11.60 9.20
CA ALA A 80 2.16 12.33 10.18
C ALA A 80 1.90 13.86 10.14
N GLY A 81 1.56 14.40 8.97
CA GLY A 81 1.24 15.82 8.77
C GLY A 81 -0.21 16.22 9.10
N MET A 82 -1.08 15.30 9.53
CA MET A 82 -2.49 15.61 9.73
C MET A 82 -2.74 16.58 10.92
N PRO A 83 -3.45 17.70 10.71
CA PRO A 83 -3.83 18.60 11.78
C PRO A 83 -4.84 17.93 12.72
N GLY A 84 -4.47 17.78 14.00
CA GLY A 84 -5.33 17.21 15.04
C GLY A 84 -5.18 15.70 15.30
N SER A 85 -4.26 15.01 14.62
CA SER A 85 -3.85 13.66 15.06
C SER A 85 -2.81 13.81 16.16
N GLY A 86 -3.27 13.97 17.40
CA GLY A 86 -2.42 13.97 18.59
C GLY A 86 -1.70 12.64 18.76
N ASN A 87 -0.58 12.46 18.08
CA ASN A 87 0.53 11.62 18.54
C ASN A 87 1.80 12.10 17.86
N SER A 88 2.51 12.98 18.56
CA SER A 88 3.89 13.33 18.29
C SER A 88 4.72 12.06 18.11
N LEU A 89 5.21 11.78 16.91
CA LEU A 89 6.43 10.99 16.81
C LEU A 89 7.59 11.98 16.97
N VAL A 90 7.91 12.24 18.24
CA VAL A 90 9.26 12.69 18.60
C VAL A 90 10.22 11.60 18.13
N GLN A 91 10.96 11.88 17.08
CA GLN A 91 12.19 11.17 16.76
C GLN A 91 13.23 11.70 17.75
N ALA A 92 13.55 10.92 18.77
CA ALA A 92 14.73 11.11 19.60
C ALA A 92 15.72 10.00 19.24
N ASP A 93 16.86 10.45 18.72
CA ASP A 93 18.20 9.84 18.62
C ASP A 93 18.33 8.33 18.93
#